data_AF-A0A7J8GVD3-F1
#
_entry.id   AF-A0A7J8GVD3-F1
#
_cell.length_a   1.000
_cell.length_b   1.000
_cell.length_c   1.000
_cell.angle_alpha   90.00
_cell.angle_beta   90.00
_cell.angle_gamma   90.00
#
_symmetry.space_group_name_H-M   'P 1'
#
loop_
_entity.id
_entity.type
_entity.pdbx_description
1 polymer ?
#
loop_
_entity_poly.entity_id
_entity_poly.type
_entity_poly.pdbx_seq_one_letter_code
_entity_poly.pdbx_strand_id
1 'polypeptide(L)'
;MMLTALLFPLSFLGFQTLWQAQAIPILPLGLAPNTFDDAYVGCVEEMEEKAVLLLKEEMARHALLRESWETAQEAWEHKQRGLTLPPGFKSLHGIAIMVYTNSSNTLYWELNHAVRTGGGSREFYMKHFPFKALHFYLTRALQLLQGSEGCSKGPGEVVFRGVGTLHFEPKRLGDSVRLGQFASSSLDETVAHRFGEKRQGCVSVPRWQPDSLSKGAFSLLSWKTLLLAPQGFQFSGAQP
;
A
#
# COMPACT_ATOMS: atom_id res chain seq x y z
N MET A 1 -0.25 -76.35 -24.91
CA MET A 1 0.15 -75.26 -25.83
C MET A 1 -1.08 -74.43 -26.11
N MET A 2 -1.19 -73.12 -25.90
CA MET A 2 -0.31 -72.10 -25.32
C MET A 2 -1.20 -71.13 -24.53
N LEU A 3 -0.62 -70.57 -23.46
CA LEU A 3 -1.05 -69.38 -22.72
C LEU A 3 -1.44 -68.23 -23.67
N THR A 4 -2.58 -67.61 -23.46
CA THR A 4 -2.81 -66.20 -23.86
C THR A 4 -2.92 -65.36 -22.60
N ALA A 5 -1.82 -64.65 -22.30
CA ALA A 5 -1.67 -63.79 -21.16
C ALA A 5 -2.55 -62.54 -21.27
N LEU A 6 -3.28 -62.24 -20.20
CA LEU A 6 -3.98 -60.99 -19.97
C LEU A 6 -2.96 -59.84 -19.88
N LEU A 7 -2.90 -58.98 -20.90
CA LEU A 7 -2.16 -57.73 -20.85
C LEU A 7 -3.07 -56.66 -20.24
N PHE A 8 -2.86 -56.37 -18.96
CA PHE A 8 -3.32 -55.13 -18.32
C PHE A 8 -2.53 -53.96 -18.92
N PRO A 9 -3.15 -52.96 -19.56
CA PRO A 9 -2.47 -51.69 -19.77
C PRO A 9 -2.45 -51.00 -18.40
N LEU A 10 -1.29 -51.01 -17.73
CA LEU A 10 -1.04 -50.14 -16.59
C LEU A 10 -1.33 -48.71 -17.04
N SER A 11 -2.33 -48.11 -16.40
CA SER A 11 -2.65 -46.70 -16.45
C SER A 11 -1.41 -45.88 -16.07
N PHE A 12 -0.65 -45.43 -17.08
CA PHE A 12 0.20 -44.26 -16.97
C PHE A 12 -0.71 -43.03 -16.89
N LEU A 13 -1.36 -42.84 -15.72
CA LEU A 13 -1.77 -41.53 -15.26
C LEU A 13 -0.47 -40.78 -14.92
N GLY A 14 0.23 -40.33 -15.98
CA GLY A 14 1.21 -39.29 -15.84
C GLY A 14 0.48 -38.10 -15.27
N PHE A 15 0.68 -37.83 -13.98
CA PHE A 15 0.44 -36.54 -13.37
C PHE A 15 1.33 -35.54 -14.14
N GLN A 16 0.85 -35.05 -15.28
CA GLN A 16 1.26 -33.75 -15.76
C GLN A 16 0.69 -32.78 -14.74
N THR A 17 1.50 -32.43 -13.74
CA THR A 17 1.38 -31.14 -13.08
C THR A 17 1.52 -30.10 -14.18
N LEU A 18 0.39 -29.76 -14.81
CA LEU A 18 0.27 -28.62 -15.70
C LEU A 18 0.66 -27.40 -14.88
N TRP A 19 1.93 -27.04 -14.96
CA TRP A 19 2.49 -25.82 -14.45
C TRP A 19 1.82 -24.69 -15.23
N GLN A 20 0.67 -24.22 -14.75
CA GLN A 20 0.04 -23.05 -15.33
C GLN A 20 0.92 -21.85 -14.97
N ALA A 21 1.82 -21.51 -15.89
CA ALA A 21 2.48 -20.22 -15.89
C ALA A 21 1.38 -19.16 -16.06
N GLN A 22 0.91 -18.61 -14.94
CA GLN A 22 0.01 -17.45 -14.99
C GLN A 22 0.79 -16.28 -15.59
N ALA A 23 0.32 -15.82 -16.75
CA ALA A 23 0.78 -14.59 -17.38
C ALA A 23 0.55 -13.43 -16.41
N ILE A 24 1.55 -12.55 -16.28
CA ILE A 24 1.39 -11.34 -15.47
C ILE A 24 0.46 -10.40 -16.25
N PRO A 25 -0.65 -9.94 -15.64
CA PRO A 25 -1.52 -8.99 -16.32
C PRO A 25 -0.80 -7.66 -16.55
N ILE A 26 -0.97 -7.14 -17.77
CA ILE A 26 -0.50 -5.80 -18.15
C ILE A 26 -1.52 -4.78 -17.65
N LEU A 27 -1.04 -3.76 -16.94
CA LEU A 27 -1.83 -2.63 -16.49
C LEU A 27 -1.37 -1.36 -17.22
N PRO A 28 -2.18 -0.82 -18.15
CA PRO A 28 -1.84 0.42 -18.82
C PRO A 28 -1.82 1.58 -17.81
N LEU A 29 -0.71 2.29 -17.74
CA LEU A 29 -0.58 3.48 -16.92
C LEU A 29 -1.45 4.62 -17.50
N GLY A 30 -2.05 5.40 -16.62
CA GLY A 30 -2.89 6.53 -17.00
C GLY A 30 -3.24 7.39 -15.80
N LEU A 31 -4.31 8.18 -15.92
CA LEU A 31 -4.72 9.14 -14.89
C LEU A 31 -5.61 8.56 -13.79
N ALA A 32 -5.91 7.25 -13.82
CA ALA A 32 -6.73 6.56 -12.81
C ALA A 32 -8.05 7.30 -12.47
N PRO A 33 -8.98 7.48 -13.43
CA PRO A 33 -10.12 8.39 -13.30
C PRO A 33 -11.12 8.01 -12.20
N ASN A 34 -11.14 6.76 -11.77
CA ASN A 34 -12.06 6.25 -10.74
C ASN A 34 -11.48 6.31 -9.32
N THR A 35 -10.32 6.95 -9.14
CA THR A 35 -9.68 7.07 -7.83
C THR A 35 -10.44 8.04 -6.93
N PHE A 36 -10.63 7.66 -5.67
CA PHE A 36 -10.99 8.60 -4.61
C PHE A 36 -9.71 9.24 -4.06
N ASP A 37 -9.47 10.51 -4.40
CA ASP A 37 -8.22 11.24 -4.14
C ASP A 37 -8.46 12.59 -3.45
N ASP A 38 -9.48 12.65 -2.59
CA ASP A 38 -9.84 13.88 -1.88
C ASP A 38 -8.64 14.43 -1.09
N ALA A 39 -8.28 15.68 -1.39
CA ALA A 39 -7.22 16.42 -0.71
C ALA A 39 -7.73 17.15 0.54
N TYR A 40 -9.04 17.11 0.80
CA TYR A 40 -9.72 17.74 1.94
C TYR A 40 -9.49 19.25 2.05
N VAL A 41 -9.26 19.92 0.91
CA VAL A 41 -9.03 21.36 0.85
C VAL A 41 -10.31 22.10 1.22
N GLY A 42 -10.24 22.93 2.27
CA GLY A 42 -11.37 23.73 2.75
C GLY A 42 -12.34 23.00 3.67
N CYS A 43 -12.08 21.73 4.03
CA CYS A 43 -12.91 20.96 4.97
C CYS A 43 -12.11 20.18 6.02
N VAL A 44 -10.84 20.54 6.25
CA VAL A 44 -9.97 19.84 7.20
C VAL A 44 -10.55 19.88 8.62
N GLU A 45 -10.96 21.05 9.09
CA GLU A 45 -11.49 21.23 10.45
C GLU A 45 -12.78 20.41 10.66
N GLU A 46 -13.68 20.45 9.69
CA GLU A 46 -14.92 19.65 9.72
C GLU A 46 -14.63 18.14 9.72
N MET A 47 -13.65 17.71 8.92
CA MET A 47 -13.26 16.31 8.86
C MET A 47 -12.54 15.86 10.13
N GLU A 48 -11.74 16.70 10.79
CA GLU A 48 -11.13 16.39 12.09
C GLU A 48 -12.20 16.09 13.16
N GLU A 49 -13.32 16.81 13.14
CA GLU A 49 -14.44 16.58 14.06
C GLU A 49 -15.21 15.30 13.72
N LYS A 50 -15.52 15.09 12.44
CA LYS A 50 -16.35 13.97 11.99
C LYS A 50 -15.61 12.63 11.92
N ALA A 51 -14.31 12.66 11.58
CA ALA A 51 -13.52 11.46 11.35
C ALA A 51 -13.38 10.58 12.61
N VAL A 52 -13.51 11.15 13.82
CA VAL A 52 -13.48 10.37 15.06
C VAL A 52 -14.68 9.42 15.14
N LEU A 53 -15.88 9.89 14.81
CA LEU A 53 -17.08 9.05 14.82
C LEU A 53 -17.06 8.07 13.66
N LEU A 54 -16.70 8.54 12.46
CA LEU A 54 -16.57 7.68 11.28
C LEU A 54 -15.59 6.53 11.52
N LEU A 55 -14.42 6.80 12.10
CA LEU A 55 -13.44 5.76 12.38
C LEU A 55 -13.98 4.70 13.34
N LYS A 56 -14.73 5.09 14.37
CA LYS A 56 -15.39 4.14 15.28
C LYS A 56 -16.39 3.25 14.55
N GLU A 57 -17.20 3.82 13.65
CA GLU A 57 -18.14 3.07 12.82
C GLU A 57 -17.43 2.12 11.85
N GLU A 58 -16.34 2.57 11.23
CA GLU A 58 -15.51 1.76 10.33
C GLU A 58 -14.90 0.56 11.08
N MET A 59 -14.29 0.79 12.24
CA MET A 59 -13.75 -0.29 13.09
C MET A 59 -14.82 -1.24 13.59
N ALA A 60 -16.04 -0.76 13.89
CA ALA A 60 -17.14 -1.61 14.30
C ALA A 60 -17.61 -2.56 13.19
N ARG A 61 -17.48 -2.15 11.93
CA ARG A 61 -17.90 -2.92 10.75
C ARG A 61 -16.77 -3.68 10.06
N HIS A 62 -15.52 -3.42 10.43
CA HIS A 62 -14.35 -3.94 9.74
C HIS A 62 -13.31 -4.50 10.73
N ALA A 63 -13.41 -5.80 11.04
CA ALA A 63 -12.59 -6.45 12.07
C ALA A 63 -11.07 -6.26 11.85
N LEU A 64 -10.60 -6.40 10.62
CA LEU A 64 -9.19 -6.22 10.27
C LEU A 64 -8.69 -4.79 10.51
N LEU A 65 -9.57 -3.80 10.30
CA LEU A 65 -9.23 -2.40 10.56
C LEU A 65 -9.12 -2.16 12.06
N ARG A 66 -10.08 -2.66 12.83
CA ARG A 66 -10.07 -2.55 14.30
C ARG A 66 -8.80 -3.14 14.90
N GLU A 67 -8.50 -4.40 14.57
CA GLU A 67 -7.31 -5.09 15.10
C GLU A 67 -6.01 -4.37 14.70
N SER A 68 -5.90 -3.98 13.43
CA SER A 68 -4.72 -3.25 12.95
C SER A 68 -4.58 -1.88 13.61
N TRP A 69 -5.69 -1.20 13.88
CA TRP A 69 -5.71 0.12 14.50
C TRP A 69 -5.34 0.04 15.98
N GLU A 70 -5.91 -0.90 16.72
CA GLU A 70 -5.60 -1.16 18.14
C GLU A 70 -4.11 -1.50 18.33
N THR A 71 -3.59 -2.42 17.50
CA THR A 71 -2.16 -2.77 17.49
C THR A 71 -1.27 -1.56 17.18
N ALA A 72 -1.65 -0.75 16.19
CA ALA A 72 -0.91 0.44 15.81
C ALA A 72 -0.95 1.52 16.90
N GLN A 73 -2.06 1.63 17.65
CA GLN A 73 -2.21 2.55 18.77
C GLN A 73 -1.24 2.21 19.90
N GLU A 74 -1.17 0.93 20.32
CA GLU A 74 -0.21 0.47 21.32
C GLU A 74 1.23 0.74 20.89
N ALA A 75 1.56 0.40 19.65
CA ALA A 75 2.90 0.62 19.12
C ALA A 75 3.25 2.12 18.98
N TRP A 76 2.28 2.98 18.67
CA TRP A 76 2.43 4.43 18.61
C TRP A 76 2.78 5.03 19.98
N GLU A 77 2.17 4.54 21.07
CA GLU A 77 2.42 5.04 22.43
C GLU A 77 3.89 4.96 22.84
N HIS A 78 4.59 3.93 22.36
CA HIS A 78 6.02 3.78 22.54
C HIS A 78 6.81 4.60 21.53
N LYS A 79 6.44 4.54 20.25
CA LYS A 79 7.20 5.15 19.15
C LYS A 79 7.20 6.67 19.18
N GLN A 80 6.12 7.29 19.61
CA GLN A 80 6.01 8.76 19.64
C GLN A 80 6.99 9.41 20.62
N ARG A 81 7.48 8.66 21.62
CA ARG A 81 8.42 9.17 22.61
C ARG A 81 9.76 9.45 21.92
N GLY A 82 10.12 10.72 21.82
CA GLY A 82 11.36 11.16 21.17
C GLY A 82 11.22 11.55 19.71
N LEU A 83 10.01 11.53 19.15
CA LEU A 83 9.75 12.16 17.87
C LEU A 83 9.46 13.64 18.08
N THR A 84 10.12 14.48 17.29
CA THR A 84 9.57 15.80 16.98
C THR A 84 8.45 15.57 15.95
N LEU A 85 7.36 16.32 16.00
CA LEU A 85 6.25 16.20 15.05
C LEU A 85 5.85 17.60 14.58
N PRO A 86 5.41 17.77 13.32
CA PRO A 86 5.04 19.09 12.82
C PRO A 86 3.77 19.63 13.51
N PRO A 87 3.57 20.96 13.53
CA PRO A 87 2.37 21.56 14.11
C PRO A 87 1.08 20.95 13.53
N GLY A 88 0.11 20.67 14.41
CA GLY A 88 -1.16 20.05 14.01
C GLY A 88 -1.10 18.52 13.81
N PHE A 89 0.07 17.89 13.90
CA PHE A 89 0.18 16.44 13.81
C PHE A 89 -0.27 15.76 15.11
N LYS A 90 -1.43 15.09 15.05
CA LYS A 90 -2.04 14.34 16.16
C LYS A 90 -1.69 12.85 16.10
N SER A 91 -1.88 12.13 17.21
CA SER A 91 -1.63 10.69 17.29
C SER A 91 -2.39 9.87 16.23
N LEU A 92 -3.62 10.26 15.87
CA LEU A 92 -4.43 9.57 14.86
C LEU A 92 -3.75 9.55 13.48
N HIS A 93 -3.00 10.60 13.13
CA HIS A 93 -2.20 10.67 11.90
C HIS A 93 -1.07 9.64 11.92
N GLY A 94 -0.37 9.57 13.05
CA GLY A 94 0.71 8.62 13.27
C GLY A 94 0.25 7.16 13.23
N ILE A 95 -0.87 6.88 13.89
CA ILE A 95 -1.51 5.57 13.90
C ILE A 95 -1.94 5.18 12.49
N ALA A 96 -2.56 6.08 11.72
CA ALA A 96 -2.95 5.80 10.33
C ALA A 96 -1.74 5.41 9.45
N ILE A 97 -0.59 6.06 9.61
CA ILE A 97 0.65 5.68 8.92
C ILE A 97 1.10 4.27 9.33
N MET A 98 1.07 3.96 10.63
CA MET A 98 1.46 2.64 11.15
C MET A 98 0.52 1.54 10.65
N VAL A 99 -0.78 1.82 10.60
CA VAL A 99 -1.80 0.94 10.02
C VAL A 99 -1.49 0.65 8.55
N TYR A 100 -1.24 1.70 7.75
CA TYR A 100 -0.95 1.54 6.33
C TYR A 100 0.35 0.77 6.06
N THR A 101 1.38 0.97 6.90
CA THR A 101 2.70 0.36 6.71
C THR A 101 2.88 -0.99 7.38
N ASN A 102 1.85 -1.50 8.06
CA ASN A 102 1.88 -2.81 8.67
C ASN A 102 1.80 -3.93 7.61
N SER A 103 2.96 -4.53 7.29
CA SER A 103 3.04 -5.64 6.34
C SER A 103 2.58 -6.99 6.90
N SER A 104 2.25 -7.06 8.20
CA SER A 104 1.78 -8.31 8.84
C SER A 104 0.32 -8.62 8.51
N ASN A 105 -0.40 -7.69 7.86
CA ASN A 105 -1.77 -7.89 7.41
C ASN A 105 -2.00 -7.31 6.00
N THR A 106 -3.22 -7.48 5.48
CA THR A 106 -3.62 -7.10 4.12
C THR A 106 -4.39 -5.79 4.04
N LEU A 107 -4.51 -5.02 5.13
CA LEU A 107 -5.39 -3.84 5.17
C LEU A 107 -4.95 -2.74 4.20
N TYR A 108 -3.64 -2.53 4.02
CA TYR A 108 -3.13 -1.59 3.02
C TYR A 108 -3.57 -1.95 1.60
N TRP A 109 -3.72 -3.24 1.31
CA TRP A 109 -4.17 -3.75 0.01
C TRP A 109 -5.67 -3.46 -0.18
N GLU A 110 -6.48 -3.68 0.86
CA GLU A 110 -7.92 -3.39 0.85
C GLU A 110 -8.20 -1.89 0.72
N LEU A 111 -7.47 -1.05 1.47
CA LEU A 111 -7.55 0.40 1.35
C LEU A 111 -7.20 0.83 -0.07
N ASN A 112 -6.08 0.38 -0.61
CA ASN A 112 -5.65 0.76 -1.97
C ASN A 112 -6.61 0.25 -3.05
N HIS A 113 -7.26 -0.89 -2.85
CA HIS A 113 -8.34 -1.35 -3.75
C HIS A 113 -9.56 -0.44 -3.68
N ALA A 114 -10.02 -0.09 -2.48
CA ALA A 114 -11.14 0.83 -2.29
C ALA A 114 -10.84 2.23 -2.87
N VAL A 115 -9.63 2.73 -2.69
CA VAL A 115 -9.18 4.03 -3.23
C VAL A 115 -9.17 4.03 -4.76
N ARG A 116 -8.70 2.96 -5.41
CA ARG A 116 -8.68 2.87 -6.90
C ARG A 116 -10.06 2.92 -7.55
N THR A 117 -11.10 2.54 -6.82
CA THR A 117 -12.45 2.35 -7.37
C THR A 117 -13.50 3.29 -6.79
N GLY A 118 -13.23 3.88 -5.62
CA GLY A 118 -14.18 4.66 -4.85
C GLY A 118 -14.58 6.01 -5.45
N GLY A 119 -13.81 6.53 -6.41
CA GLY A 119 -14.05 7.83 -7.05
C GLY A 119 -14.92 7.79 -8.30
N GLY A 120 -15.43 6.61 -8.71
CA GLY A 120 -16.23 6.48 -9.93
C GLY A 120 -17.53 7.31 -9.92
N SER A 121 -18.17 7.46 -8.75
CA SER A 121 -19.29 8.38 -8.55
C SER A 121 -19.55 8.64 -7.07
N ARG A 122 -20.26 9.72 -6.74
CA ARG A 122 -20.66 10.03 -5.35
C ARG A 122 -21.52 8.93 -4.75
N GLU A 123 -22.47 8.39 -5.51
CA GLU A 123 -23.33 7.29 -5.04
C GLU A 123 -22.51 6.04 -4.73
N PHE A 124 -21.60 5.67 -5.63
CA PHE A 124 -20.73 4.52 -5.44
C PHE A 124 -19.84 4.69 -4.21
N TYR A 125 -19.21 5.87 -4.05
CA TYR A 125 -18.43 6.23 -2.88
C TYR A 125 -19.23 6.06 -1.58
N MET A 126 -20.42 6.66 -1.52
CA MET A 126 -21.24 6.65 -0.30
C MET A 126 -21.62 5.23 0.10
N LYS A 127 -21.94 4.38 -0.88
CA LYS A 127 -22.40 3.01 -0.66
C LYS A 127 -21.27 2.01 -0.39
N HIS A 128 -20.13 2.15 -1.06
CA HIS A 128 -19.12 1.07 -1.09
C HIS A 128 -17.76 1.44 -0.50
N PHE A 129 -17.44 2.72 -0.25
CA PHE A 129 -16.13 3.10 0.29
C PHE A 129 -16.09 2.97 1.81
N PRO A 130 -15.35 1.99 2.39
CA PRO A 130 -15.46 1.65 3.80
C PRO A 130 -14.41 2.32 4.69
N PHE A 131 -13.51 3.14 4.13
CA PHE A 131 -12.33 3.68 4.80
C PHE A 131 -12.28 5.23 4.74
N LYS A 132 -13.40 5.90 4.97
CA LYS A 132 -13.51 7.37 4.87
C LYS A 132 -12.60 8.07 5.88
N ALA A 133 -12.63 7.65 7.15
CA ALA A 133 -11.81 8.23 8.20
C ALA A 133 -10.35 7.80 8.09
N LEU A 134 -10.08 6.51 7.80
CA LEU A 134 -8.71 6.04 7.58
C LEU A 134 -8.03 6.78 6.42
N HIS A 135 -8.74 6.96 5.29
CA HIS A 135 -8.24 7.73 4.16
C HIS A 135 -7.94 9.18 4.55
N PHE A 136 -8.85 9.83 5.30
CA PHE A 136 -8.65 11.19 5.79
C PHE A 136 -7.40 11.31 6.65
N TYR A 137 -7.28 10.51 7.72
CA TYR A 137 -6.14 10.59 8.63
C TYR A 137 -4.82 10.29 7.92
N LEU A 138 -4.80 9.32 7.00
CA LEU A 138 -3.60 9.00 6.23
C LEU A 138 -3.21 10.16 5.30
N THR A 139 -4.18 10.72 4.57
CA THR A 139 -3.96 11.87 3.68
C THR A 139 -3.46 13.07 4.47
N ARG A 140 -4.11 13.39 5.59
CA ARG A 140 -3.74 14.53 6.43
C ARG A 140 -2.37 14.34 7.07
N ALA A 141 -2.03 13.12 7.50
CA ALA A 141 -0.71 12.80 8.02
C ALA A 141 0.39 13.13 7.00
N LEU A 142 0.21 12.72 5.75
CA LEU A 142 1.17 12.97 4.67
C LEU A 142 1.29 14.46 4.36
N GLN A 143 0.18 15.19 4.30
CA GLN A 143 0.20 16.65 4.10
C GLN A 143 0.98 17.37 5.21
N LEU A 144 0.76 17.00 6.47
CA LEU A 144 1.44 17.62 7.61
C LEU A 144 2.94 17.29 7.64
N LEU A 145 3.33 16.08 7.22
CA LEU A 145 4.74 15.69 7.13
C LEU A 145 5.47 16.35 5.96
N GLN A 146 4.77 16.64 4.86
CA GLN A 146 5.32 17.41 3.74
C GLN A 146 5.50 18.89 4.10
N GLY A 147 4.72 19.42 5.05
CA GLY A 147 4.78 20.80 5.49
C GLY A 147 4.23 21.80 4.45
N SER A 148 4.41 23.09 4.72
CA SER A 148 3.90 24.18 3.87
C SER A 148 4.76 24.47 2.62
N GLU A 149 5.97 23.91 2.54
CA GLU A 149 6.88 24.15 1.43
C GLU A 149 6.54 23.31 0.18
N GLY A 150 5.56 22.41 0.26
CA GLY A 150 5.17 21.53 -0.84
C GLY A 150 6.31 20.62 -1.29
N CYS A 151 6.25 20.09 -2.52
CA CYS A 151 7.43 19.51 -3.15
C CYS A 151 8.48 20.61 -3.28
N SER A 152 9.55 20.53 -2.48
CA SER A 152 10.67 21.46 -2.50
C SER A 152 11.09 21.72 -3.95
N LYS A 153 11.33 22.98 -4.33
CA LYS A 153 11.84 23.35 -5.67
C LYS A 153 13.25 22.79 -5.99
N GLY A 154 13.77 21.90 -5.15
CA GLY A 154 15.01 21.17 -5.36
C GLY A 154 14.80 19.97 -6.30
N PRO A 155 15.89 19.24 -6.63
CA PRO A 155 15.78 17.98 -7.34
C PRO A 155 14.87 17.03 -6.56
N GLY A 156 13.87 16.44 -7.22
CA GLY A 156 13.02 15.44 -6.59
C GLY A 156 13.84 14.24 -6.11
N GLU A 157 13.39 13.59 -5.03
CA GLU A 157 14.02 12.36 -4.55
C GLU A 157 13.69 11.19 -5.48
N VAL A 158 14.72 10.44 -5.89
CA VAL A 158 14.53 9.20 -6.65
C VAL A 158 14.17 8.09 -5.67
N VAL A 159 13.04 7.44 -5.92
CA VAL A 159 12.54 6.31 -5.13
C VAL A 159 12.14 5.16 -6.04
N PHE A 160 12.19 3.96 -5.49
CA PHE A 160 11.95 2.70 -6.19
C PHE A 160 10.74 1.98 -5.61
N ARG A 161 9.96 1.32 -6.47
CA ARG A 161 8.81 0.52 -6.07
C ARG A 161 8.73 -0.73 -6.95
N GLY A 162 8.84 -1.90 -6.34
CA GLY A 162 8.61 -3.17 -7.02
C GLY A 162 7.16 -3.64 -6.90
N VAL A 163 6.64 -4.24 -7.97
CA VAL A 163 5.31 -4.87 -8.02
C VAL A 163 5.41 -6.17 -8.80
N GLY A 164 5.34 -7.32 -8.12
CA GLY A 164 5.50 -8.63 -8.78
C GLY A 164 4.22 -9.21 -9.40
N THR A 165 3.07 -8.55 -9.23
CA THR A 165 1.76 -9.04 -9.70
C THR A 165 1.26 -8.35 -10.96
N LEU A 166 1.90 -7.28 -11.40
CA LEU A 166 1.45 -6.44 -12.51
C LEU A 166 2.66 -5.99 -13.33
N HIS A 167 2.49 -5.95 -14.65
CA HIS A 167 3.43 -5.27 -15.53
C HIS A 167 2.83 -3.92 -15.94
N PHE A 168 3.52 -2.83 -15.65
CA PHE A 168 3.03 -1.49 -15.97
C PHE A 168 3.54 -1.05 -17.33
N GLU A 169 2.63 -0.68 -18.22
CA GLU A 169 2.98 -0.16 -19.55
C GLU A 169 2.47 1.27 -19.72
N PRO A 170 3.35 2.25 -19.99
CA PRO A 170 2.92 3.59 -20.37
C PRO A 170 2.31 3.54 -21.78
N LYS A 171 1.21 4.27 -22.00
CA LYS A 171 0.61 4.41 -23.33
C LYS A 171 1.59 5.07 -24.31
N ARG A 172 2.28 6.13 -23.85
CA ARG A 172 3.38 6.81 -24.54
C ARG A 172 4.38 7.34 -23.51
N LEU A 173 5.64 7.39 -23.89
CA LEU A 173 6.67 8.05 -23.08
C LEU A 173 6.34 9.55 -22.92
N GLY A 174 6.47 10.05 -21.70
CA GLY A 174 6.13 11.43 -21.34
C GLY A 174 4.65 11.68 -20.99
N ASP A 175 3.78 10.67 -21.11
CA ASP A 175 2.40 10.82 -20.60
C ASP A 175 2.41 10.98 -19.07
N SER A 176 1.53 11.84 -18.56
CA SER A 176 1.31 11.99 -17.12
C SER A 176 0.62 10.76 -16.55
N VAL A 177 1.06 10.30 -15.39
CA VAL A 177 0.50 9.11 -14.74
C VAL A 177 0.10 9.43 -13.31
N ARG A 178 -0.99 8.78 -12.87
CA ARG A 178 -1.43 8.77 -11.49
C ARG A 178 -1.52 7.33 -11.01
N LEU A 179 -0.93 7.05 -9.85
CA LEU A 179 -0.98 5.71 -9.26
C LEU A 179 -2.41 5.32 -8.86
N GLY A 180 -3.22 6.32 -8.53
CA GLY A 180 -4.63 6.14 -8.22
C GLY A 180 -4.88 5.46 -6.87
N GLN A 181 -3.86 5.43 -6.02
CA GLN A 181 -3.86 4.88 -4.67
C GLN A 181 -2.63 5.38 -3.91
N PHE A 182 -2.60 5.15 -2.60
CA PHE A 182 -1.37 5.32 -1.85
C PHE A 182 -0.31 4.33 -2.36
N ALA A 183 0.94 4.76 -2.30
CA ALA A 183 2.05 3.95 -2.77
C ALA A 183 3.23 4.01 -1.81
N SER A 184 3.65 2.83 -1.36
CA SER A 184 4.92 2.65 -0.66
C SER A 184 6.05 2.57 -1.69
N SER A 185 7.14 3.27 -1.45
CA SER A 185 8.37 3.21 -2.22
C SER A 185 9.59 3.17 -1.28
N SER A 186 10.78 2.96 -1.81
CA SER A 186 12.03 2.90 -1.05
C SER A 186 13.12 3.72 -1.72
N LEU A 187 14.01 4.33 -0.94
CA LEU A 187 15.26 4.89 -1.46
C LEU A 187 16.25 3.78 -1.85
N ASP A 188 16.05 2.56 -1.32
CA ASP A 188 16.90 1.41 -1.57
C ASP A 188 16.24 0.53 -2.64
N GLU A 189 16.85 0.52 -3.83
CA GLU A 189 16.38 -0.28 -4.96
C GLU A 189 16.28 -1.78 -4.63
N THR A 190 17.19 -2.30 -3.79
CA THR A 190 17.18 -3.72 -3.39
C THR A 190 15.96 -4.06 -2.53
N VAL A 191 15.50 -3.10 -1.71
CA VAL A 191 14.26 -3.25 -0.95
C VAL A 191 13.09 -3.33 -1.91
N ALA A 192 13.05 -2.45 -2.93
CA ALA A 192 11.99 -2.43 -3.92
C ALA A 192 11.94 -3.71 -4.76
N HIS A 193 13.08 -4.23 -5.23
CA HIS A 193 13.17 -5.46 -6.02
C HIS A 193 12.54 -6.67 -5.34
N ARG A 194 12.67 -6.80 -4.02
CA ARG A 194 12.02 -7.88 -3.23
C ARG A 194 10.49 -7.89 -3.33
N PHE A 195 9.87 -6.76 -3.69
CA PHE A 195 8.43 -6.67 -3.94
C PHE A 195 8.08 -6.86 -5.43
N GLY A 196 9.07 -6.77 -6.33
CA GLY A 196 8.95 -7.03 -7.78
C GLY A 196 9.17 -8.50 -8.16
N GLU A 197 9.94 -9.25 -7.39
CA GLU A 197 10.18 -10.67 -7.66
C GLU A 197 8.91 -11.51 -7.42
N LYS A 198 8.59 -12.42 -8.35
CA LYS A 198 7.54 -13.42 -8.16
C LYS A 198 7.94 -14.32 -6.99
N ARG A 199 7.18 -14.29 -5.89
CA ARG A 199 7.31 -15.31 -4.84
C ARG A 199 6.88 -16.68 -5.40
N GLN A 200 7.83 -17.51 -5.78
CA GLN A 200 7.62 -18.95 -5.84
C GLN A 200 7.59 -19.46 -4.38
N GLY A 201 6.40 -19.80 -3.86
CA GLY A 201 6.18 -20.74 -2.75
C GLY A 201 6.93 -20.57 -1.41
N CYS A 202 6.14 -20.36 -0.35
CA CYS A 202 6.43 -20.57 1.09
C CYS A 202 7.36 -19.56 1.80
N VAL A 203 6.74 -18.69 2.61
CA VAL A 203 7.41 -17.83 3.60
C VAL A 203 7.57 -18.61 4.90
N SER A 204 8.80 -18.87 5.29
CA SER A 204 9.16 -19.11 6.70
C SER A 204 9.59 -17.77 7.28
N VAL A 205 8.85 -17.26 8.28
CA VAL A 205 9.16 -15.99 8.95
C VAL A 205 10.27 -16.21 9.99
N PRO A 206 11.44 -15.57 9.91
CA PRO A 206 12.37 -15.52 11.03
C PRO A 206 11.84 -14.56 12.09
N ARG A 207 11.92 -14.97 13.36
CA ARG A 207 11.62 -14.15 14.54
C ARG A 207 12.53 -12.91 14.55
N TRP A 208 11.92 -11.72 14.57
CA TRP A 208 12.60 -10.43 14.57
C TRP A 208 13.54 -10.27 15.78
N GLN A 209 14.79 -9.89 15.54
CA GLN A 209 15.72 -9.37 16.54
C GLN A 209 15.87 -7.85 16.34
N PRO A 210 15.79 -7.04 17.42
CA PRO A 210 15.96 -5.60 17.33
C PRO A 210 17.43 -5.21 17.42
N ASP A 211 17.99 -4.56 16.40
CA ASP A 211 19.33 -3.97 16.49
C ASP A 211 19.38 -2.47 16.20
N SER A 212 19.97 -1.80 17.20
CA SER A 212 20.78 -0.58 17.25
C SER A 212 20.23 0.77 16.76
N LEU A 213 20.19 1.66 17.75
CA LEU A 213 19.92 3.09 17.76
C LEU A 213 21.01 3.89 17.02
N SER A 214 20.63 4.74 16.05
CA SER A 214 21.49 5.86 15.63
C SER A 214 20.67 7.14 15.54
N LYS A 215 21.21 8.22 16.11
CA LYS A 215 20.57 9.53 16.27
C LYS A 215 20.54 10.26 14.92
N GLY A 216 19.35 10.63 14.46
CA GLY A 216 19.13 11.44 13.25
C GLY A 216 17.64 11.62 12.99
N ALA A 217 17.27 12.79 12.48
CA ALA A 217 15.92 13.36 12.42
C ALA A 217 14.83 12.45 11.79
N PHE A 218 13.61 12.56 12.33
CA PHE A 218 12.29 12.02 11.89
C PHE A 218 12.28 10.69 11.11
N SER A 219 11.86 9.60 11.76
CA SER A 219 11.58 8.33 11.07
C SER A 219 10.38 7.62 11.70
N LEU A 220 9.18 8.09 11.33
CA LEU A 220 7.95 7.31 11.49
C LEU A 220 7.91 6.08 10.59
N LEU A 221 8.69 6.12 9.52
CA LEU A 221 8.91 5.04 8.59
C LEU A 221 10.38 4.66 8.75
N SER A 222 10.69 3.38 9.04
CA SER A 222 12.05 2.86 8.86
C SER A 222 12.57 3.44 7.54
N TRP A 223 13.78 4.01 7.50
CA TRP A 223 14.35 4.84 6.42
C TRP A 223 14.26 4.25 4.99
N LYS A 224 13.69 3.06 4.86
CA LYS A 224 13.44 2.27 3.66
C LYS A 224 12.03 2.41 3.08
N THR A 225 11.10 3.15 3.70
CA THR A 225 9.74 3.31 3.17
C THR A 225 9.33 4.77 3.08
N LEU A 226 9.11 5.28 1.87
CA LEU A 226 8.42 6.55 1.62
C LEU A 226 6.96 6.24 1.26
N LEU A 227 6.02 6.98 1.85
CA LEU A 227 4.59 6.85 1.55
C LEU A 227 4.12 8.02 0.71
N LEU A 228 3.63 7.70 -0.48
CA LEU A 228 3.11 8.66 -1.44
C LEU A 228 1.59 8.71 -1.37
N ALA A 229 1.05 9.93 -1.36
CA ALA A 229 -0.38 10.18 -1.52
C ALA A 229 -0.84 9.83 -2.96
N PRO A 230 -2.14 9.62 -3.21
CA PRO A 230 -2.68 9.23 -4.53
C PRO A 230 -2.53 10.25 -5.67
N GLN A 231 -1.75 11.33 -5.49
CA GLN A 231 -1.60 12.43 -6.44
C GLN A 231 -0.71 12.05 -7.66
N GLY A 232 -0.56 12.98 -8.62
CA GLY A 232 0.16 12.72 -9.87
C GLY A 232 1.68 12.66 -9.70
N PHE A 233 2.33 11.77 -10.47
CA PHE A 233 3.79 11.62 -10.52
C PHE A 233 4.28 11.54 -11.97
N GLN A 234 5.55 11.85 -12.19
CA GLN A 234 6.25 11.57 -13.46
C GLN A 234 7.15 10.35 -13.27
N PHE A 235 7.04 9.36 -14.15
CA PHE A 235 7.96 8.22 -14.17
C PHE A 235 9.21 8.58 -14.98
N SER A 236 10.39 8.38 -14.38
CA SER A 236 11.69 8.53 -15.06
C SER A 236 12.14 7.28 -15.82
N GLY A 237 11.39 6.18 -15.73
CA GLY A 237 11.63 4.95 -16.50
C GLY A 237 10.81 3.78 -15.98
N ALA A 238 10.57 2.79 -16.84
CA ALA A 238 10.10 1.46 -16.47
C ALA A 238 11.17 0.47 -16.93
N GLN A 239 11.78 -0.28 -16.00
CA GLN A 239 12.66 -1.40 -16.35
C GLN A 239 11.86 -2.72 -16.36
N PRO A 240 12.22 -3.67 -17.25
CA PRO A 240 11.57 -4.97 -17.35
C PRO A 240 11.63 -5.82 -16.08
#